data_AF-A0A9Q3H6L7-F1
#
_entry.id   AF-A0A9Q3H6L7-F1
#
_cell.length_a   1.000
_cell.length_b   1.000
_cell.length_c   1.000
_cell.angle_alpha   90.00
_cell.angle_beta   90.00
_cell.angle_gamma   90.00
#
_symmetry.space_group_name_H-M   'P 1'
#
loop_
_entity.id
_entity.type
_entity.pdbx_description
1 polymer ?
#
loop_
_entity_poly.entity_id
_entity_poly.type
_entity_poly.pdbx_seq_one_letter_code
_entity_poly.pdbx_strand_id
1 'polypeptide(L)'
;MIQTPEDMISRFCAYVLELKDSDGFTHDWCTLIPALELAYKTTIHDSTGKTPAMLEKGWNPRLPVDNLKKDLVYIHPTSSSFKLLLDKVRNHAKHQLFANGTPLEVPPLDKSVEKKVLKVLKEGRLRGKDERGYLIRYNNPQHEDEWIVPEKIPDSQRFLRIFRHERRPIPQ
;
A
#
# COMPACT_ATOMS: atom_id res chain seq x y z
N MET A 1 -16.03 33.81 1.37
CA MET A 1 -14.87 34.04 2.24
C MET A 1 -15.02 33.13 3.44
N ILE A 2 -14.09 32.19 3.65
CA ILE A 2 -14.11 31.26 4.78
C ILE A 2 -13.51 32.00 5.97
N GLN A 3 -14.27 32.14 7.05
CA GLN A 3 -13.83 32.92 8.21
C GLN A 3 -13.18 32.04 9.29
N THR A 4 -13.62 30.79 9.43
CA THR A 4 -13.12 29.86 10.45
C THR A 4 -13.12 28.42 9.92
N PRO A 5 -12.38 27.48 10.54
CA PRO A 5 -12.45 26.07 10.15
C PRO A 5 -13.86 25.48 10.32
N GLU A 6 -14.64 25.96 11.29
CA GLU A 6 -16.03 25.56 11.50
C GLU A 6 -16.91 25.96 10.30
N ASP A 7 -16.76 27.18 9.79
CA ASP A 7 -17.45 27.63 8.57
C ASP A 7 -17.07 26.76 7.36
N MET A 8 -15.81 26.34 7.28
CA MET A 8 -15.34 25.42 6.23
C MET A 8 -15.96 24.03 6.34
N ILE A 9 -16.05 23.48 7.56
CA ILE A 9 -16.71 22.20 7.84
C ILE A 9 -18.21 22.31 7.56
N SER A 10 -18.88 23.37 8.01
CA SER A 10 -20.31 23.57 7.77
C SER A 10 -20.64 23.68 6.29
N ARG A 11 -19.83 24.39 5.51
CA ARG A 11 -19.98 24.44 4.04
C ARG A 11 -19.73 23.08 3.40
N PHE A 12 -18.69 22.37 3.82
CA PHE A 12 -18.40 21.04 3.32
C PHE A 12 -19.58 20.09 3.59
N CYS A 13 -20.11 20.05 4.82
CA CYS A 13 -21.29 19.28 5.19
C CYS A 13 -22.53 19.66 4.37
N ALA A 14 -22.72 20.94 4.04
CA ALA A 14 -23.84 21.40 3.23
C ALA A 14 -23.74 20.94 1.75
N TYR A 15 -22.54 20.99 1.16
CA TYR A 15 -22.31 20.57 -0.24
C TYR A 15 -22.21 19.05 -0.41
N VAL A 16 -21.76 18.32 0.61
CA VAL A 16 -21.51 16.87 0.53
C VAL A 16 -22.78 16.03 0.53
N LEU A 17 -23.93 16.61 0.89
CA LEU A 17 -25.22 15.95 0.67
C LEU A 17 -25.48 15.65 -0.82
N GLU A 18 -24.84 16.37 -1.74
CA GLU A 18 -24.97 16.18 -3.20
C GLU A 18 -23.90 15.22 -3.79
N LEU A 19 -22.83 14.91 -3.05
CA LEU A 19 -21.68 14.08 -3.48
C LEU A 19 -21.63 12.75 -2.71
N LYS A 20 -22.75 12.03 -2.68
CA LYS A 20 -22.78 10.65 -2.15
C LYS A 20 -22.33 9.67 -3.24
N ASP A 21 -21.26 8.92 -2.99
CA ASP A 21 -20.94 7.72 -3.77
C ASP A 21 -22.05 6.67 -3.62
N SER A 22 -22.18 5.78 -4.61
CA SER A 22 -23.20 4.73 -4.70
C SER A 22 -23.29 3.82 -3.47
N ASP A 23 -22.21 3.76 -2.68
CA ASP A 23 -22.04 2.83 -1.56
C ASP A 23 -22.43 3.43 -0.20
N GLY A 24 -22.93 4.67 -0.17
CA GLY A 24 -23.52 5.29 1.03
C GLY A 24 -22.53 5.58 2.17
N PHE A 25 -21.23 5.27 2.01
CA PHE A 25 -20.19 5.63 2.96
C PHE A 25 -19.80 7.10 2.77
N THR A 26 -20.52 7.96 3.48
CA THR A 26 -20.13 9.35 3.65
C THR A 26 -18.80 9.40 4.42
N HIS A 27 -17.73 9.63 3.67
CA HIS A 27 -16.44 10.24 4.04
C HIS A 27 -15.87 9.80 5.41
N ASP A 28 -14.79 9.03 5.38
CA ASP A 28 -13.99 8.76 6.59
C ASP A 28 -13.52 10.10 7.20
N TRP A 29 -14.18 10.51 8.29
CA TRP A 29 -13.89 11.75 9.01
C TRP A 29 -12.44 11.81 9.47
N CYS A 30 -11.83 10.65 9.74
CA CYS A 30 -10.41 10.55 10.10
C CYS A 30 -9.50 11.02 8.97
N THR A 31 -9.92 10.89 7.71
CA THR A 31 -9.18 11.34 6.53
C THR A 31 -9.57 12.76 6.12
N LEU A 32 -10.86 13.10 6.23
CA LEU A 32 -11.40 14.39 5.81
C LEU A 32 -10.97 15.54 6.71
N ILE A 33 -11.02 15.37 8.03
CA ILE A 33 -10.71 16.44 9.00
C ILE A 33 -9.27 16.92 8.81
N PRO A 34 -8.25 16.05 8.73
CA PRO A 34 -6.87 16.48 8.44
C PRO A 34 -6.72 17.19 7.09
N ALA A 35 -7.46 16.77 6.07
CA ALA A 35 -7.42 17.41 4.75
C ALA A 35 -7.99 18.83 4.80
N LEU A 36 -9.13 19.03 5.47
CA LEU A 36 -9.74 20.34 5.68
C LEU A 36 -8.85 21.24 6.54
N GLU A 37 -8.27 20.70 7.62
CA GLU A 37 -7.35 21.44 8.48
C GLU A 37 -6.13 21.93 7.70
N LEU A 38 -5.57 21.09 6.82
CA LEU A 38 -4.45 21.46 5.96
C LEU A 38 -4.84 22.55 4.96
N ALA A 39 -6.02 22.42 4.33
CA ALA A 39 -6.53 23.43 3.42
C ALA A 39 -6.70 24.78 4.14
N TYR A 40 -7.33 24.81 5.32
CA TYR A 40 -7.47 26.03 6.12
C TYR A 40 -6.11 26.66 6.48
N LYS A 41 -5.14 25.85 6.88
CA LYS A 41 -3.80 26.33 7.26
C LYS A 41 -3.01 26.93 6.09
N THR A 42 -3.31 26.51 4.86
CA THR A 42 -2.58 26.88 3.65
C THR A 42 -3.31 27.88 2.75
N THR A 43 -4.58 28.18 3.01
CA THR A 43 -5.32 29.21 2.30
C THR A 43 -4.96 30.60 2.79
N ILE A 44 -4.89 31.55 1.87
CA ILE A 44 -4.63 32.97 2.20
C ILE A 44 -5.88 33.51 2.87
N HIS A 45 -5.72 34.07 4.07
CA HIS A 45 -6.84 34.69 4.78
C HIS A 45 -7.04 36.12 4.30
N ASP A 46 -8.30 36.51 4.07
CA ASP A 46 -8.63 37.78 3.42
C ASP A 46 -8.21 39.00 4.25
N SER A 47 -8.37 38.94 5.58
CA SER A 47 -8.02 40.06 6.46
C SER A 47 -6.52 40.29 6.64
N THR A 48 -5.69 39.25 6.50
CA THR A 48 -4.24 39.34 6.77
C THR A 48 -3.40 39.25 5.51
N GLY A 49 -3.97 38.83 4.38
CA GLY A 49 -3.26 38.58 3.12
C GLY A 49 -2.19 37.48 3.23
N LYS A 50 -2.18 36.73 4.33
CA LYS A 50 -1.21 35.66 4.61
C LYS A 50 -1.95 34.40 5.04
N THR A 51 -1.28 33.27 4.90
CA THR A 51 -1.82 31.99 5.35
C THR A 51 -1.70 31.87 6.88
N PRO A 52 -2.66 31.22 7.57
CA PRO A 52 -2.58 31.01 9.01
C PRO A 52 -1.27 30.31 9.45
N ALA A 53 -0.80 29.31 8.70
CA ALA A 53 0.45 28.61 9.02
C ALA A 53 1.68 29.53 8.94
N MET A 54 1.71 30.48 8.01
CA MET A 54 2.79 31.46 7.91
C MET A 54 2.81 32.41 9.10
N LEU A 55 1.64 32.78 9.64
CA LEU A 55 1.54 33.65 10.81
C LEU A 55 1.88 32.92 12.12
N GLU A 56 1.44 31.66 12.28
CA GLU A 56 1.67 30.88 13.50
C GLU A 56 3.11 30.35 13.57
N LYS A 57 3.62 29.80 12.46
CA LYS A 57 4.86 29.01 12.44
C LYS A 57 5.98 29.66 11.61
N GLY A 58 5.66 30.66 10.78
CA GLY A 58 6.63 31.28 9.87
C GLY A 58 6.89 30.48 8.59
N TRP A 59 6.16 29.40 8.34
CA TRP A 59 6.31 28.57 7.13
C TRP A 59 5.00 27.84 6.78
N ASN A 60 4.83 27.49 5.51
CA ASN A 60 3.64 26.78 5.02
C ASN A 60 3.91 25.28 4.85
N PRO A 61 3.14 24.40 5.53
CA PRO A 61 3.22 22.97 5.33
C PRO A 61 2.74 22.59 3.93
N ARG A 62 3.57 21.82 3.23
CA ARG A 62 3.20 21.27 1.91
C ARG A 62 2.80 19.82 2.00
N LEU A 63 3.33 19.10 2.99
CA LEU A 63 3.04 17.69 3.22
C LEU A 63 2.54 17.46 4.65
N PRO A 64 1.67 16.46 4.88
CA PRO A 64 1.22 16.08 6.22
C PRO A 64 2.37 15.77 7.18
N VAL A 65 3.48 15.22 6.66
CA VAL A 65 4.67 14.90 7.45
C VAL A 65 5.35 16.15 8.02
N ASP A 66 5.16 17.31 7.41
CA ASP A 66 5.76 18.54 7.89
C ASP A 66 5.11 19.01 9.20
N ASN A 67 3.86 18.60 9.48
CA ASN A 67 3.16 18.90 10.72
C ASN A 67 3.59 18.00 11.90
N LEU A 68 4.35 16.93 11.66
CA LEU A 68 4.84 16.04 12.71
C LEU A 68 5.98 16.71 13.48
N LYS A 69 5.78 16.95 14.78
CA LYS A 69 6.86 17.40 15.66
C LYS A 69 7.89 16.29 15.80
N LYS A 70 9.11 16.53 15.29
CA LYS A 70 10.21 15.56 15.28
C LYS A 70 10.59 15.09 16.68
N ASP A 71 10.36 15.94 17.69
CA ASP A 71 10.86 15.74 19.05
C ASP A 71 9.84 15.04 19.98
N LEU A 72 8.61 14.79 19.52
CA LEU A 72 7.49 14.35 20.38
C LEU A 72 6.93 12.96 20.04
N VAL A 73 7.48 12.27 19.04
CA VAL A 73 6.99 10.95 18.65
C VAL A 73 8.03 9.90 19.03
N TYR A 74 7.68 9.00 19.95
CA TYR A 74 8.41 7.74 20.10
C TYR A 74 8.19 6.94 18.81
N ILE A 75 9.18 6.98 17.92
CA ILE A 75 9.11 6.31 16.63
C ILE A 75 9.43 4.83 16.86
N HIS A 76 8.47 3.95 16.60
CA HIS A 76 8.70 2.50 16.60
C HIS A 76 9.88 2.17 15.66
N PRO A 77 10.79 1.24 16.02
CA PRO A 77 12.02 0.98 15.24
C PRO A 77 11.76 0.68 13.75
N THR A 78 10.66 -0.01 13.43
CA THR A 78 10.22 -0.26 12.05
C THR A 78 9.83 1.01 11.29
N SER A 79 9.24 1.99 11.97
CA SER A 79 8.88 3.27 11.36
C SER A 79 10.13 4.13 11.11
N SER A 80 11.17 3.98 11.94
CA SER A 80 12.47 4.63 11.75
C SER A 80 13.20 4.09 10.52
N SER A 81 13.23 2.76 10.33
CA SER A 81 13.84 2.15 9.13
C SER A 81 13.10 2.55 7.84
N PHE A 82 11.78 2.65 7.88
CA PHE A 82 10.98 3.12 6.75
C PHE A 82 11.24 4.59 6.42
N LYS A 83 11.38 5.46 7.42
CA LYS A 83 11.76 6.87 7.20
C LYS A 83 13.10 7.01 6.51
N LEU A 84 14.12 6.26 6.94
CA LEU A 84 15.44 6.25 6.30
C LEU A 84 15.36 5.80 4.83
N LEU A 85 14.50 4.82 4.53
CA LEU A 85 14.24 4.39 3.16
C LEU A 85 13.61 5.51 2.34
N LEU A 86 12.57 6.18 2.86
CA LEU A 86 11.93 7.31 2.18
C LEU A 86 12.89 8.46 1.93
N ASP A 87 13.75 8.80 2.88
CA ASP A 87 14.74 9.87 2.72
C ASP A 87 15.77 9.52 1.63
N LYS A 88 16.20 8.25 1.56
CA LYS A 88 17.08 7.76 0.47
C LYS A 88 16.40 7.86 -0.89
N VAL A 89 15.15 7.39 -1.00
CA VAL A 89 14.37 7.48 -2.25
C VAL A 89 14.18 8.93 -2.65
N ARG A 90 13.89 9.82 -1.71
CA ARG A 90 13.73 11.26 -1.96
C ARG A 90 15.01 11.89 -2.48
N ASN A 91 16.16 11.56 -1.90
CA ASN A 91 17.44 12.07 -2.35
C ASN A 91 17.77 11.55 -3.75
N HIS A 92 17.52 10.26 -4.00
CA HIS A 92 17.68 9.67 -5.33
C HIS A 92 16.79 10.34 -6.37
N ALA A 93 15.50 10.54 -6.05
CA ALA A 93 14.55 11.23 -6.91
C ALA A 93 14.99 12.69 -7.17
N LYS A 94 15.46 13.42 -6.14
CA LYS A 94 16.02 14.75 -6.33
C LYS A 94 17.20 14.72 -7.30
N HIS A 95 18.19 13.85 -7.07
CA HIS A 95 19.36 13.74 -7.94
C HIS A 95 18.98 13.37 -9.37
N GLN A 96 17.99 12.49 -9.57
CA GLN A 96 17.49 12.12 -10.90
C GLN A 96 16.75 13.27 -11.60
N LEU A 97 15.89 14.00 -10.88
CA LEU A 97 15.16 15.16 -11.41
C LEU A 97 16.09 16.31 -11.83
N PHE A 98 17.20 16.51 -11.13
CA PHE A 98 18.19 17.53 -11.48
C PHE A 98 19.15 17.09 -12.61
N ALA A 99 19.37 15.79 -12.79
CA ALA A 99 20.27 15.26 -13.82
C ALA A 99 19.60 15.18 -15.20
N ASN A 100 18.36 14.71 -15.26
CA ASN A 100 17.65 14.45 -16.51
C ASN A 100 16.21 14.92 -16.34
N GLY A 101 15.77 15.96 -17.05
CA GLY A 101 14.40 16.50 -17.00
C GLY A 101 13.27 15.57 -17.49
N THR A 102 13.43 14.25 -17.34
CA THR A 102 12.47 13.22 -17.73
C THR A 102 11.64 12.77 -16.51
N PRO A 103 10.31 12.57 -16.67
CA PRO A 103 9.45 12.07 -15.60
C PRO A 103 9.97 10.74 -15.02
N LEU A 104 9.91 10.61 -13.70
CA LEU A 104 10.25 9.37 -12.99
C LEU A 104 9.31 8.26 -13.42
N GLU A 105 9.80 7.28 -14.18
CA GLU A 105 9.11 6.00 -14.31
C GLU A 105 9.10 5.34 -12.92
N VAL A 106 7.91 5.27 -12.32
CA VAL A 106 7.69 4.52 -11.10
C VAL A 106 8.06 3.08 -11.42
N PRO A 107 9.08 2.47 -10.77
CA PRO A 107 9.36 1.06 -10.99
C PRO A 107 8.07 0.29 -10.66
N PRO A 108 7.57 -0.58 -11.56
CA PRO A 108 6.31 -1.27 -11.34
C PRO A 108 6.33 -1.96 -9.98
N LEU A 109 5.31 -1.67 -9.17
CA LEU A 109 5.19 -2.08 -7.77
C LEU A 109 5.17 -3.61 -7.61
N ASP A 110 4.93 -4.34 -8.69
CA ASP A 110 4.86 -5.78 -8.72
C ASP A 110 5.98 -6.37 -9.58
N LYS A 111 7.19 -6.49 -9.02
CA LYS A 111 8.01 -7.64 -9.41
C LYS A 111 7.33 -8.85 -8.77
N SER A 112 6.42 -9.48 -9.50
CA SER A 112 5.82 -10.75 -9.14
C SER A 112 6.93 -11.70 -8.71
N VAL A 113 7.09 -11.90 -7.40
CA VAL A 113 8.09 -12.83 -6.87
C VAL A 113 7.72 -14.18 -7.44
N GLU A 114 8.58 -14.75 -8.29
CA GLU A 114 8.32 -16.03 -8.92
C GLU A 114 7.95 -17.07 -7.85
N LYS A 115 6.78 -17.71 -8.02
CA LYS A 115 6.24 -18.66 -7.04
C LYS A 115 7.14 -19.90 -6.97
N LYS A 116 8.07 -19.93 -6.01
CA LYS A 116 8.95 -21.08 -5.79
C LYS A 116 8.21 -22.19 -5.05
N VAL A 117 8.03 -23.33 -5.72
CA VAL A 117 7.38 -24.53 -5.15
C VAL A 117 8.26 -25.15 -4.07
N LEU A 118 7.67 -25.44 -2.90
CA LEU A 118 8.33 -26.14 -1.80
C LEU A 118 8.04 -27.65 -1.87
N LYS A 119 6.76 -28.04 -1.85
CA LYS A 119 6.35 -29.46 -1.80
C LYS A 119 4.94 -29.68 -2.33
N VAL A 120 4.70 -30.88 -2.89
CA VAL A 120 3.37 -31.38 -3.22
C VAL A 120 2.79 -32.11 -2.00
N LEU A 121 1.63 -31.70 -1.54
CA LEU A 121 0.98 -32.21 -0.33
C LEU A 121 0.02 -33.35 -0.61
N LYS A 122 -0.84 -33.18 -1.62
CA LYS A 122 -1.95 -34.10 -1.91
C LYS A 122 -2.19 -34.25 -3.40
N GLU A 123 -2.72 -35.42 -3.76
CA GLU A 123 -3.28 -35.72 -5.08
C GLU A 123 -4.80 -35.81 -4.94
N GLY A 124 -5.52 -35.24 -5.90
CA GLY A 124 -6.98 -35.22 -5.93
C GLY A 124 -7.51 -34.94 -7.33
N ARG A 125 -8.83 -34.86 -7.48
CA ARG A 125 -9.47 -34.38 -8.72
C ARG A 125 -9.82 -32.90 -8.56
N LEU A 126 -9.59 -32.10 -9.61
CA LEU A 126 -9.98 -30.70 -9.59
C LEU A 126 -11.51 -30.58 -9.60
N ARG A 127 -12.05 -29.62 -8.86
CA ARG A 127 -13.49 -29.47 -8.70
C ARG A 127 -14.13 -29.12 -10.05
N GLY A 128 -14.91 -30.04 -10.60
CA GLY A 128 -15.63 -29.86 -11.87
C GLY A 128 -14.90 -30.31 -13.15
N LYS A 129 -13.68 -30.88 -13.05
CA LYS A 129 -12.98 -31.50 -14.18
C LYS A 129 -12.44 -32.87 -13.79
N ASP A 130 -12.56 -33.87 -14.66
CA ASP A 130 -11.94 -35.20 -14.48
C ASP A 130 -10.40 -35.18 -14.70
N GLU A 131 -9.76 -34.08 -14.30
CA GLU A 131 -8.32 -33.87 -14.39
C GLU A 131 -7.67 -34.11 -13.02
N ARG A 132 -6.50 -34.73 -13.02
CA ARG A 132 -5.69 -34.95 -11.81
C ARG A 132 -5.08 -33.61 -11.37
N GLY A 133 -5.39 -33.22 -10.14
CA GLY A 133 -4.83 -32.03 -9.48
C GLY A 133 -3.88 -32.40 -8.36
N TYR A 134 -2.91 -31.53 -8.13
CA TYR A 134 -1.97 -31.61 -7.03
C TYR A 134 -2.06 -30.35 -6.17
N LEU A 135 -2.11 -30.52 -4.85
CA LEU A 135 -2.07 -29.42 -3.89
C LEU A 135 -0.61 -29.05 -3.63
N ILE A 136 -0.25 -27.82 -3.92
CA ILE A 136 1.13 -27.33 -3.85
C ILE A 136 1.28 -26.35 -2.70
N ARG A 137 2.36 -26.52 -1.93
CA ARG A 137 2.84 -25.55 -0.97
C ARG A 137 4.02 -24.78 -1.54
N TYR A 138 3.98 -23.46 -1.40
CA TYR A 138 5.06 -22.57 -1.83
C TYR A 138 6.05 -22.30 -0.69
N ASN A 139 7.28 -21.90 -1.05
CA ASN A 139 8.32 -21.54 -0.10
C ASN A 139 8.11 -20.14 0.52
N ASN A 140 7.34 -19.28 -0.15
CA ASN A 140 7.07 -17.92 0.32
C ASN A 140 5.85 -17.94 1.27
N PRO A 141 5.95 -17.36 2.47
CA PRO A 141 4.86 -17.35 3.45
C PRO A 141 3.67 -16.48 3.04
N GLN A 142 3.80 -15.69 1.97
CA GLN A 142 2.76 -14.83 1.42
C GLN A 142 1.83 -15.56 0.43
N HIS A 143 2.19 -16.75 -0.04
CA HIS A 143 1.39 -17.52 -1.00
C HIS A 143 0.70 -18.68 -0.29
N GLU A 144 -0.62 -18.78 -0.48
CA GLU A 144 -1.44 -19.86 0.07
C GLU A 144 -1.28 -21.16 -0.73
N ASP A 145 -1.71 -22.28 -0.12
CA ASP A 145 -1.67 -23.61 -0.75
C ASP A 145 -2.68 -23.67 -1.92
N GLU A 146 -2.21 -23.95 -3.15
CA GLU A 146 -3.03 -23.90 -4.36
C GLU A 146 -3.18 -25.28 -5.03
N TRP A 147 -4.38 -25.57 -5.56
CA TRP A 147 -4.65 -26.76 -6.38
C TRP A 147 -4.33 -26.48 -7.85
N ILE A 148 -3.36 -27.23 -8.41
CA ILE A 148 -2.84 -26.96 -9.75
C ILE A 148 -2.73 -28.26 -10.57
N VAL A 149 -2.92 -28.13 -11.88
CA VAL A 149 -2.73 -29.18 -12.90
C VAL A 149 -1.22 -29.45 -13.06
N PRO A 150 -0.77 -30.71 -13.27
CA PRO A 150 0.65 -31.04 -13.43
C PRO A 150 1.43 -30.18 -14.45
N GLU A 151 0.78 -29.72 -15.51
CA GLU A 151 1.39 -28.91 -16.57
C GLU A 151 1.76 -27.49 -16.12
N LYS A 152 1.07 -26.95 -15.12
CA LYS A 152 1.28 -25.60 -14.60
C LYS A 152 2.29 -25.55 -13.45
N ILE A 153 2.86 -26.69 -13.07
CA ILE A 153 3.83 -26.78 -11.98
C ILE A 153 5.25 -26.60 -12.53
N PRO A 154 6.04 -25.62 -12.06
CA PRO A 154 7.46 -25.54 -12.37
C PRO A 154 8.19 -26.81 -11.91
N ASP A 155 8.98 -27.43 -12.79
CA ASP A 155 9.70 -28.70 -12.55
C ASP A 155 8.80 -29.86 -12.04
N SER A 156 7.58 -29.97 -12.59
CA SER A 156 6.56 -30.94 -12.18
C SER A 156 7.07 -32.37 -12.00
N GLN A 157 7.92 -32.87 -12.90
CA GLN A 157 8.45 -34.24 -12.86
C GLN A 157 9.25 -34.52 -11.59
N ARG A 158 10.06 -33.56 -11.12
CA ARG A 158 10.90 -33.72 -9.94
C ARG A 158 10.04 -33.86 -8.69
N PHE A 159 9.08 -32.95 -8.50
CA PHE A 159 8.22 -32.93 -7.33
C PHE A 159 7.24 -34.12 -7.31
N LEU A 160 6.69 -34.50 -8.45
CA LEU A 160 5.80 -35.66 -8.55
C LEU A 160 6.55 -36.98 -8.31
N ARG A 161 7.81 -37.08 -8.74
CA ARG A 161 8.65 -38.25 -8.45
C ARG A 161 8.90 -38.40 -6.95
N ILE A 162 9.26 -37.31 -6.26
CA ILE A 162 9.47 -37.31 -4.81
C ILE A 162 8.17 -37.69 -4.08
N PHE A 163 7.05 -37.05 -4.44
CA PHE A 163 5.74 -37.34 -3.85
C PHE A 163 5.33 -38.81 -4.01
N ARG A 164 5.49 -39.38 -5.21
CA ARG A 164 5.18 -40.80 -5.47
C ARG A 164 6.08 -41.73 -4.68
N HIS A 165 7.35 -41.38 -4.50
CA HIS A 165 8.30 -42.16 -3.71
C HIS A 165 7.92 -42.17 -2.23
N GLU A 166 7.59 -41.02 -1.66
CA GLU A 166 7.16 -40.89 -0.26
C GLU A 166 5.88 -41.67 0.06
N ARG A 167 5.00 -41.90 -0.93
CA ARG A 167 3.74 -42.65 -0.75
C ARG A 167 3.84 -44.14 -1.06
N ARG A 168 5.02 -44.67 -1.42
CA ARG A 168 5.17 -46.12 -1.61
C ARG A 168 5.03 -46.81 -0.25
N PRO A 169 4.20 -47.86 -0.12
CA PRO A 169 4.20 -48.68 1.07
C PRO A 169 5.58 -49.34 1.19
N ILE A 170 6.19 -49.24 2.37
CA ILE A 170 7.45 -49.93 2.68
C ILE A 170 7.12 -51.42 2.69
N PRO A 171 7.79 -52.27 1.88
CA PRO A 171 7.63 -53.71 2.00
C PRO A 171 8.09 -54.14 3.40
N GLN A 172 7.20 -54.82 4.14
CA GLN A 172 7.49 -55.41 5.45
C GLN A 172 8.47 -56.56 5.33
#